data_AF-A0A4C1W178-F1
#
_entry.id   AF-A0A4C1W178-F1
#
_cell.length_a   1.000
_cell.length_b   1.000
_cell.length_c   1.000
_cell.angle_alpha   90.00
_cell.angle_beta   90.00
_cell.angle_gamma   90.00
#
_symmetry.space_group_name_H-M   'P 1'
#
loop_
_entity.id
_entity.type
_entity.pdbx_description
1 polymer ?
#
loop_
_entity_poly.entity_id
_entity_poly.type
_entity_poly.pdbx_seq_one_letter_code
_entity_poly.pdbx_strand_id
1 'polypeptide(L)'
;MCDKFDGDGTIGHQNGAMKLAAHLLQTPDIAGQFWNLHMKEENCGIVSLWNTALEFFPFNFTSLSVMAAGLAKAGKCSVQNLLEELKNLPVYSEFYNPNLVPVTKLSMNSDDVLVGRDYYPLSSLTYKVEAGSRAALIDRKDGTWIHYRTPYSYWTIFNDVIERALGHHQSNLSGILQKVYEGTIVLNEVMKVLVKDKEVPKYLMGPCEGVFATLIRYMRAESPPLPLLVSCLNVSSALVPLFHKEIHLRLINTGLLPRLVRAQLSPAEYANGISLEPGAAGSYLVTLEQPTGIYNFLAAYIDLLCGFCQVSQDDRLLLDIVLPGLVFLLREVFPNVCGWRYAAYPDRRKLLQRCINVLFNTLQHPKVSTESELLVQKTCVYALLQTENALELLKIVAVGNEQLELMMYDESNWISGSGSEYLKTVQKAFSVLMLALKLKTLVNNSNEITPIEHLIFAQNKQKDALKVVPRVTSYINHAFNKNLSILCCRLLTRFATGAEAYWAASCATHGRVTAIFGNNEHERRNDLYKITSTPFSIKRLCDPSSKP
;
A
#
# COMPACT_ATOMS: atom_id res chain seq x y z
N MET A 1 -6.61 3.37 -40.67
CA MET A 1 -7.62 3.29 -39.59
C MET A 1 -7.14 3.83 -38.25
N CYS A 2 -5.87 4.25 -38.07
CA CYS A 2 -5.37 4.78 -36.79
C CYS A 2 -4.83 6.22 -36.82
N ASP A 3 -5.10 7.01 -37.87
CA ASP A 3 -4.74 8.45 -37.89
C ASP A 3 -5.84 9.34 -37.25
N LYS A 4 -6.90 8.73 -36.72
CA LYS A 4 -8.05 9.38 -36.07
C LYS A 4 -8.55 8.58 -34.86
N PHE A 5 -7.65 7.94 -34.10
CA PHE A 5 -8.08 7.09 -32.99
C PHE A 5 -8.93 7.86 -31.96
N ASP A 6 -8.63 9.13 -31.71
CA ASP A 6 -9.50 10.01 -30.91
C ASP A 6 -9.61 11.43 -31.51
N GLY A 7 -9.38 11.60 -32.82
CA GLY A 7 -9.37 12.93 -33.47
C GLY A 7 -10.69 13.70 -33.34
N ASP A 8 -11.80 12.98 -33.14
CA ASP A 8 -13.13 13.54 -32.91
C ASP A 8 -13.57 13.47 -31.42
N GLY A 9 -12.67 13.01 -30.52
CA GLY A 9 -12.94 12.79 -29.09
C GLY A 9 -13.89 11.62 -28.77
N THR A 10 -14.35 10.86 -29.77
CA THR A 10 -15.43 9.87 -29.58
C THR A 10 -15.09 8.73 -28.63
N ILE A 11 -13.81 8.41 -28.44
CA ILE A 11 -13.35 7.35 -27.52
C ILE A 11 -12.98 7.95 -26.17
N GLY A 12 -12.29 9.10 -26.15
CA GLY A 12 -11.89 9.79 -24.92
C GLY A 12 -13.06 10.22 -24.04
N HIS A 13 -14.23 10.50 -24.63
CA HIS A 13 -15.45 10.87 -23.91
C HIS A 13 -16.26 9.66 -23.41
N GLN A 14 -15.88 8.43 -23.76
CA GLN A 14 -16.58 7.25 -23.25
C GLN A 14 -16.20 6.96 -21.80
N ASN A 15 -17.22 6.66 -21.00
CA ASN A 15 -17.04 6.30 -19.60
C ASN A 15 -16.14 5.07 -19.45
N GLY A 16 -14.99 5.26 -18.81
CA GLY A 16 -14.05 4.18 -18.48
C GLY A 16 -12.89 3.99 -19.46
N ALA A 17 -12.90 4.62 -20.64
CA ALA A 17 -11.79 4.51 -21.61
C ALA A 17 -10.46 5.00 -21.01
N MET A 18 -10.47 6.18 -20.38
CA MET A 18 -9.30 6.75 -19.70
C MET A 18 -8.83 5.88 -18.51
N LYS A 19 -9.77 5.25 -17.78
CA LYS A 19 -9.44 4.35 -16.66
C LYS A 19 -8.78 3.07 -17.15
N LEU A 20 -9.27 2.51 -18.26
CA LEU A 20 -8.68 1.33 -18.89
C LEU A 20 -7.28 1.65 -19.42
N ALA A 21 -7.12 2.77 -20.14
CA ALA A 21 -5.81 3.23 -20.62
C ALA A 21 -4.84 3.42 -19.46
N ALA A 22 -5.28 4.07 -18.37
CA ALA A 22 -4.47 4.23 -17.17
C ALA A 22 -4.08 2.88 -16.53
N HIS A 23 -4.94 1.85 -16.58
CA HIS A 23 -4.60 0.52 -16.07
C HIS A 23 -3.55 -0.19 -16.94
N LEU A 24 -3.64 -0.05 -18.26
CA LEU A 24 -2.63 -0.59 -19.18
C LEU A 24 -1.27 0.10 -18.99
N LEU A 25 -1.28 1.42 -18.84
CA LEU A 25 -0.08 2.23 -18.61
C LEU A 25 0.63 1.95 -17.28
N GLN A 26 0.01 1.23 -16.34
CA GLN A 26 0.68 0.78 -15.10
C GLN A 26 1.80 -0.22 -15.39
N THR A 27 1.79 -0.87 -16.56
CA THR A 27 2.80 -1.86 -16.95
C THR A 27 4.05 -1.13 -17.50
N PRO A 28 5.26 -1.40 -16.98
CA PRO A 28 6.48 -0.69 -17.37
C PRO A 28 6.78 -0.77 -18.87
N ASP A 29 6.56 -1.94 -19.49
CA ASP A 29 6.84 -2.14 -20.91
C ASP A 29 5.91 -1.30 -21.81
N ILE A 30 4.63 -1.21 -21.44
CA ILE A 30 3.62 -0.42 -22.16
C ILE A 30 3.90 1.07 -21.97
N ALA A 31 4.24 1.50 -20.75
CA ALA A 31 4.63 2.88 -20.50
C ALA A 31 5.89 3.29 -21.28
N GLY A 32 6.89 2.40 -21.38
CA GLY A 32 8.08 2.64 -22.21
C GLY A 32 7.75 2.84 -23.68
N GLN A 33 6.84 2.03 -24.23
CA GLN A 33 6.35 2.22 -25.60
C GLN A 33 5.58 3.54 -25.76
N PHE A 34 4.73 3.89 -24.79
CA PHE A 34 4.01 5.16 -24.78
C PHE A 34 4.98 6.35 -24.85
N TRP A 35 6.01 6.40 -24.00
CA TRP A 35 6.99 7.50 -24.02
C TRP A 35 7.79 7.54 -25.33
N ASN A 36 8.13 6.38 -25.91
CA ASN A 36 8.81 6.34 -27.21
C ASN A 36 7.95 6.89 -28.35
N LEU A 37 6.65 6.59 -28.36
CA LEU A 37 5.71 7.11 -29.35
C LEU A 37 5.45 8.61 -29.15
N HIS A 38 5.32 9.04 -27.90
CA HIS A 38 5.14 10.45 -27.55
C HIS A 38 6.35 11.31 -27.96
N MET A 39 7.58 10.83 -27.72
CA MET A 39 8.81 11.53 -28.12
C MET A 39 9.00 11.62 -29.65
N LYS A 40 8.34 10.74 -30.42
CA LYS A 40 8.32 10.78 -31.89
C LYS A 40 7.17 11.62 -32.44
N GLU A 41 6.37 12.26 -31.57
CA GLU A 41 5.15 12.99 -31.92
C GLU A 41 4.14 12.16 -32.75
N GLU A 42 4.16 10.83 -32.56
CA GLU A 42 3.24 9.94 -33.25
C GLU A 42 1.86 10.00 -32.58
N ASN A 43 0.91 10.71 -33.19
CA ASN A 43 -0.47 10.86 -32.72
C ASN A 43 -1.31 9.58 -32.94
N CYS A 44 -0.92 8.47 -32.31
CA CYS A 44 -1.60 7.18 -32.45
C CYS A 44 -1.96 6.55 -31.10
N GLY A 45 -3.07 5.80 -31.07
CA GLY A 45 -3.50 4.99 -29.92
C GLY A 45 -3.62 5.77 -28.61
N ILE A 46 -2.90 5.32 -27.57
CA ILE A 46 -2.96 5.91 -26.21
C ILE A 46 -2.36 7.32 -26.17
N VAL A 47 -1.40 7.65 -27.04
CA VAL A 47 -0.82 8.99 -27.13
C VAL A 47 -1.88 10.00 -27.60
N SER A 48 -2.75 9.60 -28.53
CA SER A 48 -3.90 10.43 -28.94
C SER A 48 -4.83 10.73 -27.76
N LEU A 49 -5.13 9.74 -26.92
CA LEU A 49 -5.97 9.93 -25.72
C LEU A 49 -5.32 10.86 -24.69
N TRP A 50 -4.00 10.75 -24.52
CA TRP A 50 -3.22 11.63 -23.66
C TRP A 50 -3.28 13.08 -24.18
N ASN A 51 -3.08 13.29 -25.48
CA ASN A 51 -3.15 14.61 -26.10
C ASN A 51 -4.57 15.21 -25.98
N THR A 52 -5.62 14.41 -26.13
CA THR A 52 -6.99 14.85 -25.83
C THR A 52 -7.12 15.28 -24.36
N ALA A 53 -6.58 14.51 -23.41
CA ALA A 53 -6.63 14.85 -21.99
C ALA A 53 -5.86 16.14 -21.66
N LEU A 54 -4.73 16.39 -22.34
CA LEU A 54 -3.97 17.65 -22.25
C LEU A 54 -4.76 18.83 -22.79
N GLU A 55 -5.43 18.65 -23.94
CA GLU A 55 -6.23 19.70 -24.56
C GLU A 55 -7.41 20.14 -23.69
N PHE A 56 -8.03 19.25 -22.91
CA PHE A 56 -9.15 19.59 -22.02
C PHE A 56 -8.75 19.95 -20.59
N PHE A 57 -7.46 20.05 -20.27
CA PHE A 57 -7.00 20.45 -18.94
C PHE A 57 -7.00 21.99 -18.80
N PRO A 58 -7.40 22.58 -17.64
CA PRO A 58 -7.82 21.98 -16.37
C PRO A 58 -9.32 21.71 -16.22
N PHE A 59 -10.13 21.95 -17.26
CA PHE A 59 -11.56 21.69 -17.22
C PHE A 59 -11.86 20.23 -16.83
N ASN A 60 -11.36 19.27 -17.62
CA ASN A 60 -11.44 17.84 -17.37
C ASN A 60 -10.19 17.36 -16.61
N PHE A 61 -10.05 17.85 -15.38
CA PHE A 61 -8.95 17.50 -14.48
C PHE A 61 -8.78 15.98 -14.32
N THR A 62 -9.89 15.26 -14.10
CA THR A 62 -9.90 13.82 -13.83
C THR A 62 -9.24 12.99 -14.92
N SER A 63 -9.43 13.32 -16.19
CA SER A 63 -8.94 12.47 -17.29
C SER A 63 -7.41 12.48 -17.36
N LEU A 64 -6.79 13.66 -17.27
CA LEU A 64 -5.34 13.79 -17.23
C LEU A 64 -4.77 13.16 -15.96
N SER A 65 -5.37 13.43 -14.79
CA SER A 65 -4.90 12.88 -13.51
C SER A 65 -4.94 11.35 -13.47
N VAL A 66 -6.00 10.73 -14.00
CA VAL A 66 -6.12 9.26 -14.02
C VAL A 66 -5.04 8.63 -14.91
N MET A 67 -4.79 9.18 -16.11
CA MET A 67 -3.72 8.70 -16.98
C MET A 67 -2.33 8.94 -16.37
N ALA A 68 -2.10 10.12 -15.78
CA ALA A 68 -0.85 10.47 -15.11
C ALA A 68 -0.56 9.54 -13.93
N ALA A 69 -1.58 9.16 -13.15
CA ALA A 69 -1.46 8.18 -12.08
C ALA A 69 -1.10 6.79 -12.60
N GLY A 70 -1.61 6.39 -13.77
CA GLY A 70 -1.21 5.17 -14.46
C GLY A 70 0.27 5.18 -14.85
N LEU A 71 0.72 6.24 -15.51
CA LEU A 71 2.12 6.43 -15.90
C LEU A 71 3.07 6.49 -14.70
N ALA A 72 2.66 7.13 -13.61
CA ALA A 72 3.47 7.22 -12.39
C ALA A 72 3.70 5.84 -11.74
N LYS A 73 2.74 4.92 -11.86
CA LYS A 73 2.86 3.55 -11.33
C LYS A 73 3.79 2.65 -12.14
N ALA A 74 4.07 2.99 -13.39
CA ALA A 74 4.92 2.21 -14.28
C ALA A 74 6.39 2.13 -13.83
N GLY A 75 6.86 3.11 -13.05
CA GLY A 75 8.18 3.10 -12.42
C GLY A 75 8.99 4.37 -12.65
N LYS A 76 10.28 4.31 -12.29
CA LYS A 76 11.14 5.49 -12.14
C LYS A 76 11.30 6.33 -13.41
N CYS A 77 11.67 5.71 -14.54
CA CYS A 77 11.88 6.43 -15.80
C CYS A 77 10.59 7.13 -16.26
N SER A 78 9.44 6.48 -16.07
CA SER A 78 8.14 7.05 -16.43
C SER A 78 7.78 8.26 -15.57
N VAL A 79 8.09 8.24 -14.26
CA VAL A 79 7.88 9.39 -13.37
C VAL A 79 8.74 10.58 -13.77
N GLN A 80 9.99 10.37 -14.19
CA GLN A 80 10.87 11.46 -14.61
C GLN A 80 10.32 12.17 -15.85
N ASN A 81 9.97 11.41 -16.90
CA ASN A 81 9.36 11.95 -18.11
C ASN A 81 8.02 12.66 -17.80
N LEU A 82 7.20 12.06 -16.92
CA LEU A 82 5.93 12.65 -16.49
C LEU A 82 6.14 13.99 -15.77
N LEU A 83 7.17 14.12 -14.93
CA LEU A 83 7.45 15.36 -14.22
C LEU A 83 7.89 16.48 -15.16
N GLU A 84 8.64 16.16 -16.21
CA GLU A 84 9.03 17.12 -17.24
C GLU A 84 7.80 17.62 -18.01
N GLU A 85 6.90 16.72 -18.39
CA GLU A 85 5.66 17.04 -19.11
C GLU A 85 4.69 17.86 -18.23
N LEU A 86 4.43 17.43 -16.99
CA LEU A 86 3.51 18.10 -16.08
C LEU A 86 3.99 19.48 -15.61
N LYS A 87 5.27 19.80 -15.79
CA LYS A 87 5.84 21.11 -15.47
C LYS A 87 5.43 22.17 -16.48
N ASN A 88 5.32 21.81 -17.76
CA ASN A 88 5.09 22.73 -18.87
C ASN A 88 3.99 22.20 -19.80
N LEU A 89 2.74 22.34 -19.38
CA LEU A 89 1.59 21.97 -20.19
C LEU A 89 1.32 23.01 -21.28
N PRO A 90 0.93 22.61 -22.50
CA PRO A 90 0.87 23.51 -23.66
C PRO A 90 -0.40 24.35 -23.75
N VAL A 91 -1.54 23.87 -23.25
CA VAL A 91 -2.87 24.47 -23.47
C VAL A 91 -3.68 24.53 -22.19
N TYR A 92 -4.19 25.71 -21.84
CA TYR A 92 -5.11 25.93 -20.74
C TYR A 92 -6.54 26.08 -21.27
N SER A 93 -7.47 25.26 -20.79
CA SER A 93 -8.82 25.18 -21.35
C SER A 93 -9.93 25.44 -20.34
N GLU A 94 -10.86 26.32 -20.70
CA GLU A 94 -12.04 26.68 -19.90
C GLU A 94 -13.24 27.06 -20.78
N PHE A 95 -14.41 27.21 -20.16
CA PHE A 95 -15.59 27.75 -20.83
C PHE A 95 -15.40 29.24 -21.12
N TYR A 96 -15.65 29.63 -22.36
CA TYR A 96 -15.51 31.02 -22.77
C TYR A 96 -16.61 31.88 -22.15
N ASN A 97 -16.22 32.91 -21.41
CA ASN A 97 -17.12 33.92 -20.90
C ASN A 97 -16.78 35.29 -21.51
N PRO A 98 -17.60 35.80 -22.47
CA PRO A 98 -17.36 37.06 -23.15
C PRO A 98 -17.23 38.28 -22.22
N ASN A 99 -17.87 38.23 -21.05
CA ASN A 99 -17.85 39.34 -20.09
C ASN A 99 -16.53 39.40 -19.29
N LEU A 100 -15.85 38.26 -19.14
CA LEU A 100 -14.62 38.12 -18.35
C LEU A 100 -13.37 38.22 -19.22
N VAL A 101 -13.43 37.81 -20.49
CA VAL A 101 -12.28 37.85 -21.38
C VAL A 101 -12.73 38.36 -22.76
N PRO A 102 -12.59 39.66 -23.06
CA PRO A 102 -12.76 40.16 -24.42
C PRO A 102 -11.67 39.57 -25.31
N VAL A 103 -12.04 39.09 -26.49
CA VAL A 103 -11.11 38.50 -27.45
C VAL A 103 -11.20 39.20 -28.81
N THR A 104 -10.06 39.32 -29.49
CA THR A 104 -9.95 39.91 -30.83
C THR A 104 -9.59 38.81 -31.82
N LYS A 105 -10.41 38.60 -32.85
CA LYS A 105 -10.13 37.59 -33.89
C LYS A 105 -8.92 38.00 -34.73
N LEU A 106 -7.97 37.07 -34.93
CA LEU A 106 -6.75 37.29 -35.73
C LEU A 106 -7.04 37.25 -37.24
N SER A 107 -8.00 36.43 -37.65
CA SER A 107 -8.44 36.30 -39.04
C SER A 107 -9.93 35.97 -39.10
N MET A 108 -10.59 36.33 -40.20
CA MET A 108 -12.00 36.03 -40.45
C MET A 108 -12.30 34.53 -40.57
N ASN A 109 -11.30 33.72 -40.92
CA ASN A 109 -11.45 32.29 -41.20
C ASN A 109 -10.70 31.37 -40.21
N SER A 110 -10.12 31.91 -39.13
CA SER A 110 -9.43 31.10 -38.12
C SER A 110 -10.10 31.25 -36.76
N ASP A 111 -10.17 30.14 -36.02
CA ASP A 111 -10.62 30.11 -34.62
C ASP A 111 -9.61 30.74 -33.65
N ASP A 112 -8.43 31.10 -34.16
CA ASP A 112 -7.38 31.80 -33.41
C ASP A 112 -7.79 33.24 -33.06
N VAL A 113 -7.69 33.56 -31.77
CA VAL A 113 -8.01 34.85 -31.15
C VAL A 113 -6.87 35.35 -30.27
N LEU A 114 -6.79 36.66 -30.09
CA LEU A 114 -5.93 37.31 -29.10
C LEU A 114 -6.74 37.72 -27.88
N VAL A 115 -6.17 37.49 -26.70
CA VAL A 115 -6.74 37.91 -25.42
C VAL A 115 -6.62 39.43 -25.29
N GLY A 116 -7.73 40.14 -25.07
CA GLY A 116 -7.77 41.60 -25.06
C GLY A 116 -7.31 42.25 -23.74
N ARG A 117 -7.27 41.51 -22.63
CA ARG A 117 -6.84 42.01 -21.32
C ARG A 117 -6.18 40.93 -20.48
N ASP A 118 -5.36 41.36 -19.53
CA ASP A 118 -4.79 40.46 -18.53
C ASP A 118 -5.90 39.72 -17.77
N TYR A 119 -5.78 38.39 -17.69
CA TYR A 119 -6.76 37.52 -17.06
C TYR A 119 -6.09 36.59 -16.04
N TYR A 120 -6.71 36.47 -14.87
CA TYR A 120 -6.25 35.60 -13.78
C TYR A 120 -7.30 34.52 -13.56
N PRO A 121 -7.11 33.31 -14.13
CA PRO A 121 -8.10 32.24 -13.98
C PRO A 121 -8.05 31.56 -12.61
N LEU A 122 -6.95 31.70 -11.87
CA LEU A 122 -6.75 31.09 -10.55
C LEU A 122 -7.04 32.08 -9.43
N SER A 123 -7.47 31.55 -8.28
CA SER A 123 -7.78 32.36 -7.10
C SER A 123 -6.51 32.91 -6.44
N SER A 124 -5.38 32.21 -6.58
CA SER A 124 -4.11 32.54 -5.94
C SER A 124 -3.29 33.62 -6.66
N LEU A 125 -3.80 34.22 -7.76
CA LEU A 125 -3.09 35.18 -8.62
C LEU A 125 -1.72 34.68 -9.15
N THR A 126 -1.41 33.40 -8.98
CA THR A 126 -0.11 32.79 -9.33
C THR A 126 0.06 32.56 -10.83
N TYR A 127 -1.04 32.48 -11.56
CA TYR A 127 -1.05 32.28 -13.00
C TYR A 127 -1.82 33.41 -13.68
N LYS A 128 -1.16 34.01 -14.67
CA LYS A 128 -1.63 35.17 -15.41
C LYS A 128 -1.58 34.85 -16.90
N VAL A 129 -2.69 35.06 -17.59
CA VAL A 129 -2.74 35.11 -19.04
C VAL A 129 -2.60 36.57 -19.45
N GLU A 130 -1.51 36.90 -20.13
CA GLU A 130 -1.21 38.28 -20.53
C GLU A 130 -2.08 38.72 -21.72
N ALA A 131 -2.42 40.01 -21.76
CA ALA A 131 -3.04 40.62 -22.93
C ALA A 131 -2.16 40.40 -24.17
N GLY A 132 -2.76 40.02 -25.29
CA GLY A 132 -2.07 39.64 -26.52
C GLY A 132 -1.64 38.18 -26.59
N SER A 133 -1.94 37.35 -25.57
CA SER A 133 -1.73 35.90 -25.66
C SER A 133 -2.61 35.29 -26.74
N ARG A 134 -2.09 34.25 -27.43
CA ARG A 134 -2.84 33.49 -28.44
C ARG A 134 -3.77 32.49 -27.75
N ALA A 135 -5.02 32.47 -28.17
CA ALA A 135 -5.99 31.46 -27.78
C ALA A 135 -6.78 30.96 -29.00
N ALA A 136 -7.48 29.84 -28.88
CA ALA A 136 -8.39 29.33 -29.89
C ALA A 136 -9.80 29.20 -29.29
N LEU A 137 -10.83 29.64 -30.02
CA LEU A 137 -12.23 29.42 -29.66
C LEU A 137 -12.74 28.16 -30.33
N ILE A 138 -13.17 27.18 -29.54
CA ILE A 138 -13.70 25.93 -30.08
C ILE A 138 -15.19 25.84 -29.73
N ASP A 139 -16.04 25.88 -30.75
CA ASP A 139 -17.48 25.70 -30.58
C ASP A 139 -17.83 24.21 -30.56
N ARG A 140 -18.44 23.75 -29.47
CA ARG A 140 -18.98 22.39 -29.34
C ARG A 140 -20.45 22.44 -28.90
N LYS A 141 -21.13 21.28 -28.96
CA LYS A 141 -22.54 21.14 -28.59
C LYS A 141 -22.85 21.60 -27.15
N ASP A 142 -21.85 21.52 -26.26
CA ASP A 142 -21.98 21.84 -24.84
C ASP A 142 -21.63 23.30 -24.50
N GLY A 143 -21.18 24.09 -25.48
CA GLY A 143 -20.79 25.49 -25.32
C GLY A 143 -19.51 25.86 -26.08
N THR A 144 -19.16 27.15 -26.04
CA THR A 144 -17.92 27.67 -26.61
C THR A 144 -16.79 27.56 -25.59
N TRP A 145 -15.67 27.02 -26.02
CA TRP A 145 -14.46 26.80 -25.23
C TRP A 145 -13.39 27.79 -25.65
N ILE A 146 -12.52 28.16 -24.72
CA ILE A 146 -11.32 28.94 -25.01
C ILE A 146 -10.08 28.17 -24.58
N HIS A 147 -9.15 27.96 -25.52
CA HIS A 147 -7.89 27.26 -25.34
C HIS A 147 -6.75 28.28 -25.38
N TYR A 148 -6.19 28.66 -24.23
CA TYR A 148 -5.05 29.57 -24.17
C TYR A 148 -3.75 28.82 -24.41
N ARG A 149 -2.94 29.28 -25.37
CA ARG A 149 -1.61 28.72 -25.69
C ARG A 149 -0.54 29.35 -24.81
N THR A 150 -0.72 29.25 -23.49
CA THR A 150 0.20 29.78 -22.48
C THR A 150 0.68 28.63 -21.60
N PRO A 151 2.00 28.44 -21.42
CA PRO A 151 2.52 27.32 -20.66
C PRO A 151 2.21 27.47 -19.17
N TYR A 152 1.83 26.37 -18.53
CA TYR A 152 1.53 26.33 -17.09
C TYR A 152 1.83 24.96 -16.51
N SER A 153 1.89 24.90 -15.17
CA SER A 153 2.20 23.67 -14.44
C SER A 153 0.94 23.02 -13.89
N TYR A 154 0.84 21.70 -14.05
CA TYR A 154 -0.20 20.87 -13.44
C TYR A 154 -0.29 21.11 -11.92
N TRP A 155 0.87 21.23 -11.27
CA TRP A 155 0.98 21.36 -9.81
C TRP A 155 0.44 22.70 -9.31
N THR A 156 0.55 23.77 -10.10
CA THR A 156 -0.03 25.09 -9.77
C THR A 156 -1.56 25.02 -9.78
N ILE A 157 -2.15 24.35 -10.78
CA ILE A 157 -3.60 24.12 -10.84
C ILE A 157 -4.05 23.24 -9.68
N PHE A 158 -3.31 22.17 -9.39
CA PHE A 158 -3.65 21.26 -8.31
C PHE A 158 -3.65 21.97 -6.95
N ASN A 159 -2.68 22.87 -6.70
CA ASN A 159 -2.69 23.72 -5.51
C ASN A 159 -3.92 24.61 -5.43
N ASP A 160 -4.29 25.30 -6.51
CA ASP A 160 -5.51 26.12 -6.54
C ASP A 160 -6.77 25.30 -6.26
N VAL A 161 -6.86 24.07 -6.80
CA VAL A 161 -7.96 23.15 -6.52
C VAL A 161 -8.01 22.75 -5.04
N ILE A 162 -6.86 22.52 -4.40
CA ILE A 162 -6.78 22.25 -2.96
C ILE A 162 -7.18 23.48 -2.14
N GLU A 163 -6.64 24.65 -2.44
CA GLU A 163 -6.97 25.90 -1.75
C GLU A 163 -8.47 26.19 -1.85
N ARG A 164 -9.07 25.93 -3.01
CA ARG A 164 -10.52 25.96 -3.17
C ARG A 164 -11.19 24.96 -2.24
N ALA A 165 -10.81 23.67 -2.23
CA ALA A 165 -11.42 22.71 -1.30
C ALA A 165 -11.35 23.17 0.17
N LEU A 166 -10.28 23.85 0.57
CA LEU A 166 -10.11 24.39 1.92
C LEU A 166 -10.94 25.66 2.21
N GLY A 167 -11.52 26.31 1.20
CA GLY A 167 -12.35 27.51 1.33
C GLY A 167 -13.71 27.27 2.02
N HIS A 168 -14.30 28.32 2.59
CA HIS A 168 -15.52 28.23 3.43
C HIS A 168 -16.87 28.32 2.69
N HIS A 169 -16.90 28.76 1.43
CA HIS A 169 -18.16 28.95 0.67
C HIS A 169 -18.03 28.40 -0.75
N GLN A 170 -18.55 27.20 -1.02
CA GLN A 170 -18.45 26.62 -2.36
C GLN A 170 -19.74 25.93 -2.81
N SER A 171 -20.24 26.40 -3.95
CA SER A 171 -21.10 25.61 -4.83
C SER A 171 -20.24 24.49 -5.45
N ASN A 172 -20.79 23.27 -5.51
CA ASN A 172 -20.12 22.07 -6.09
C ASN A 172 -18.86 21.56 -5.35
N LEU A 173 -18.93 21.47 -4.01
CA LEU A 173 -17.85 20.90 -3.20
C LEU A 173 -17.49 19.45 -3.61
N SER A 174 -18.47 18.62 -3.97
CA SER A 174 -18.23 17.23 -4.38
C SER A 174 -17.34 17.12 -5.62
N GLY A 175 -17.59 17.95 -6.64
CA GLY A 175 -16.76 17.99 -7.85
C GLY A 175 -15.33 18.44 -7.56
N ILE A 176 -15.14 19.39 -6.65
CA ILE A 176 -13.82 19.87 -6.24
C ILE A 176 -13.08 18.78 -5.47
N LEU A 177 -13.73 18.11 -4.52
CA LEU A 177 -13.14 16.99 -3.77
C LEU A 177 -12.74 15.82 -4.67
N GLN A 178 -13.50 15.54 -5.73
CA GLN A 178 -13.10 14.54 -6.71
C GLN A 178 -11.80 14.94 -7.42
N LYS A 179 -11.65 16.21 -7.82
CA LYS A 179 -10.40 16.70 -8.42
C LYS A 179 -9.23 16.60 -7.44
N VAL A 180 -9.45 16.95 -6.16
CA VAL A 180 -8.43 16.79 -5.12
C VAL A 180 -8.04 15.32 -4.96
N TYR A 181 -9.01 14.41 -4.93
CA TYR A 181 -8.77 12.96 -4.82
C TYR A 181 -7.89 12.45 -5.96
N GLU A 182 -8.25 12.71 -7.22
CA GLU A 182 -7.49 12.23 -8.37
C GLU A 182 -6.08 12.83 -8.42
N GLY A 183 -5.94 14.13 -8.12
CA GLY A 183 -4.64 14.78 -8.06
C GLY A 183 -3.75 14.26 -6.91
N THR A 184 -4.36 13.89 -5.78
CA THR A 184 -3.67 13.28 -4.64
C THR A 184 -3.13 11.89 -4.99
N ILE A 185 -3.84 11.11 -5.82
CA ILE A 185 -3.34 9.83 -6.32
C ILE A 185 -2.09 10.04 -7.18
N VAL A 186 -2.11 11.00 -8.11
CA VAL A 186 -0.92 11.32 -8.94
C VAL A 186 0.25 11.69 -8.03
N LEU A 187 0.03 12.60 -7.08
CA LEU A 187 1.06 13.03 -6.13
C LEU A 187 1.62 11.83 -5.35
N ASN A 188 0.76 10.97 -4.79
CA ASN A 188 1.19 9.78 -4.05
C ASN A 188 2.14 8.88 -4.84
N GLU A 189 1.78 8.55 -6.09
CA GLU A 189 2.59 7.64 -6.91
C GLU A 189 3.94 8.29 -7.31
N VAL A 190 3.94 9.59 -7.61
CA VAL A 190 5.17 10.35 -7.84
C VAL A 190 6.06 10.35 -6.59
N MET A 191 5.49 10.63 -5.41
CA MET A 191 6.27 10.69 -4.16
C MET A 191 6.89 9.34 -3.79
N LYS A 192 6.22 8.21 -4.02
CA LYS A 192 6.78 6.87 -3.77
C LYS A 192 8.09 6.60 -4.53
N VAL A 193 8.29 7.23 -5.68
CA VAL A 193 9.52 7.13 -6.47
C VAL A 193 10.55 8.15 -5.99
N LEU A 194 10.17 9.43 -5.91
CA LEU A 194 11.08 10.52 -5.54
C LEU A 194 11.68 10.37 -4.14
N VAL A 195 10.88 9.87 -3.19
CA VAL A 195 11.33 9.67 -1.80
C VAL A 195 12.45 8.63 -1.71
N LYS A 196 12.43 7.60 -2.56
CA LYS A 196 13.50 6.59 -2.62
C LYS A 196 14.82 7.17 -3.09
N ASP A 197 14.75 8.10 -4.03
CA ASP A 197 15.92 8.80 -4.59
C ASP A 197 16.38 9.98 -3.73
N LYS A 198 15.63 10.34 -2.68
CA LYS A 198 15.88 11.48 -1.78
C LYS A 198 15.88 12.85 -2.46
N GLU A 199 15.33 12.95 -3.66
CA GLU A 199 15.29 14.18 -4.46
C GLU A 199 13.83 14.62 -4.65
N VAL A 200 13.33 15.45 -3.73
CA VAL A 200 11.98 16.02 -3.82
C VAL A 200 12.06 17.48 -4.27
N PRO A 201 11.56 17.83 -5.46
CA PRO A 201 11.53 19.20 -5.93
C PRO A 201 10.67 20.12 -5.05
N LYS A 202 11.15 21.35 -4.80
CA LYS A 202 10.47 22.32 -3.93
C LYS A 202 9.05 22.68 -4.38
N TYR A 203 8.77 22.66 -5.69
CA TYR A 203 7.44 22.98 -6.21
C TYR A 203 6.36 21.94 -5.86
N LEU A 204 6.75 20.71 -5.47
CA LEU A 204 5.84 19.67 -5.00
C LEU A 204 5.50 19.80 -3.50
N MET A 205 6.21 20.64 -2.76
CA MET A 205 5.97 20.81 -1.32
C MET A 205 4.62 21.49 -1.04
N GLY A 206 4.25 22.51 -1.81
CA GLY A 206 2.94 23.17 -1.68
C GLY A 206 1.77 22.19 -1.80
N PRO A 207 1.72 21.34 -2.86
CA PRO A 207 0.70 20.30 -2.98
C PRO A 207 0.70 19.31 -1.80
N CYS A 208 1.88 18.92 -1.31
CA CYS A 208 1.97 18.02 -0.16
C CYS A 208 1.36 18.65 1.10
N GLU A 209 1.71 19.90 1.41
CA GLU A 209 1.14 20.64 2.55
C GLU A 209 -0.37 20.82 2.42
N GLY A 210 -0.85 21.13 1.22
CA GLY A 210 -2.28 21.24 0.92
C GLY A 210 -3.05 19.93 1.16
N VAL A 211 -2.45 18.79 0.80
CA VAL A 211 -3.02 17.45 1.05
C VAL A 211 -3.12 17.17 2.56
N PHE A 212 -2.12 17.56 3.36
CA PHE A 212 -2.19 17.46 4.81
C PHE A 212 -3.29 18.35 5.41
N ALA A 213 -3.40 19.60 4.95
CA ALA A 213 -4.47 20.50 5.39
C ALA A 213 -5.86 19.93 5.05
N THR A 214 -5.99 19.30 3.87
CA THR A 214 -7.22 18.61 3.42
C THR A 214 -7.56 17.45 4.35
N LEU A 215 -6.58 16.60 4.68
CA LEU A 215 -6.77 15.49 5.63
C LEU A 215 -7.32 15.98 6.98
N ILE A 216 -6.70 17.01 7.56
CA ILE A 216 -7.08 17.54 8.88
C ILE A 216 -8.49 18.15 8.85
N ARG A 217 -8.84 18.91 7.81
CA ARG A 217 -10.15 19.56 7.66
C ARG A 217 -11.26 18.52 7.55
N TYR A 218 -11.12 17.55 6.65
CA TYR A 218 -12.20 16.63 6.29
C TYR A 218 -12.34 15.42 7.23
N MET A 219 -11.32 15.12 8.03
CA MET A 219 -11.43 14.13 9.10
C MET A 219 -12.43 14.57 10.20
N ARG A 220 -12.63 15.87 10.38
CA ARG A 220 -13.57 16.42 11.37
C ARG A 220 -14.97 16.70 10.80
N ALA A 221 -15.20 16.38 9.53
CA ALA A 221 -16.50 16.55 8.90
C ALA A 221 -17.51 15.51 9.41
N GLU A 222 -18.79 15.88 9.46
CA GLU A 222 -19.88 14.97 9.85
C GLU A 222 -19.97 13.74 8.94
N SER A 223 -19.68 13.93 7.64
CA SER A 223 -19.60 12.87 6.64
C SER A 223 -18.20 12.88 5.98
N PRO A 224 -17.21 12.18 6.54
CA PRO A 224 -15.85 12.21 6.02
C PRO A 224 -15.76 11.52 4.64
N PRO A 225 -15.18 12.18 3.62
CA PRO A 225 -14.94 11.57 2.31
C PRO A 225 -13.79 10.54 2.40
N LEU A 226 -14.09 9.32 2.86
CA LEU A 226 -13.09 8.28 3.13
C LEU A 226 -12.09 8.04 1.99
N PRO A 227 -12.48 7.93 0.70
CA PRO A 227 -11.52 7.70 -0.39
C PRO A 227 -10.46 8.82 -0.50
N LEU A 228 -10.85 10.06 -0.24
CA LEU A 228 -9.94 11.20 -0.20
C LEU A 228 -9.00 11.08 1.00
N LEU A 229 -9.52 10.81 2.19
CA LEU A 229 -8.70 10.65 3.39
C LEU A 229 -7.67 9.51 3.23
N VAL A 230 -8.06 8.38 2.65
CA VAL A 230 -7.16 7.25 2.32
C VAL A 230 -6.04 7.73 1.41
N SER A 231 -6.36 8.50 0.36
CA SER A 231 -5.36 9.00 -0.58
C SER A 231 -4.39 9.99 0.10
N CYS A 232 -4.89 10.87 0.96
CA CYS A 232 -4.05 11.77 1.75
C CYS A 232 -3.12 11.00 2.72
N LEU A 233 -3.63 9.95 3.37
CA LEU A 233 -2.82 9.09 4.24
C LEU A 233 -1.74 8.33 3.46
N ASN A 234 -2.04 7.89 2.25
CA ASN A 234 -1.05 7.23 1.39
C ASN A 234 0.08 8.19 1.01
N VAL A 235 -0.22 9.45 0.67
CA VAL A 235 0.83 10.49 0.47
C VAL A 235 1.66 10.66 1.74
N SER A 236 1.00 10.71 2.89
CA SER A 236 1.69 10.83 4.19
C SER A 236 2.63 9.65 4.44
N SER A 237 2.16 8.42 4.19
CA SER A 237 2.96 7.18 4.31
C SER A 237 4.16 7.19 3.36
N ALA A 238 3.96 7.62 2.10
CA ALA A 238 5.04 7.74 1.13
C ALA A 238 6.12 8.73 1.57
N LEU A 239 5.78 9.78 2.31
CA LEU A 239 6.70 10.81 2.78
C LEU A 239 7.49 10.44 4.05
N VAL A 240 7.02 9.45 4.83
CA VAL A 240 7.66 9.06 6.12
C VAL A 240 9.17 8.80 6.01
N PRO A 241 9.68 8.06 5.01
CA PRO A 241 11.11 7.77 4.92
C PRO A 241 12.04 8.99 4.87
N LEU A 242 11.54 10.16 4.44
CA LEU A 242 12.31 11.41 4.38
C LEU A 242 11.90 12.44 5.43
N PHE A 243 10.61 12.59 5.69
CA PHE A 243 10.06 13.68 6.51
C PHE A 243 9.36 13.19 7.77
N HIS A 244 9.75 12.02 8.32
CA HIS A 244 9.11 11.40 9.49
C HIS A 244 8.85 12.35 10.68
N LYS A 245 9.80 13.25 11.01
CA LYS A 245 9.62 14.22 12.12
C LYS A 245 8.54 15.26 11.84
N GLU A 246 8.51 15.83 10.64
CA GLU A 246 7.50 16.82 10.27
C GLU A 246 6.11 16.17 10.23
N ILE A 247 6.00 14.97 9.65
CA ILE A 247 4.73 14.23 9.59
C ILE A 247 4.25 13.89 11.00
N HIS A 248 5.13 13.50 11.91
CA HIS A 248 4.78 13.28 13.32
C HIS A 248 4.20 14.53 13.97
N LEU A 249 4.87 15.67 13.85
CA LEU A 249 4.38 16.95 14.42
C LEU A 249 3.02 17.35 13.85
N ARG A 250 2.79 17.10 12.55
CA ARG A 250 1.52 17.40 11.89
C ARG A 250 0.40 16.46 12.32
N LEU A 251 0.70 15.19 12.61
CA LEU A 251 -0.31 14.19 12.92
C LEU A 251 -0.66 14.09 14.41
N ILE A 252 0.28 14.33 15.33
CA ILE A 252 0.11 14.05 16.76
C ILE A 252 -1.12 14.74 17.35
N ASN A 253 -1.42 15.98 16.96
CA ASN A 253 -2.52 16.79 17.50
C ASN A 253 -3.83 16.70 16.71
N THR A 254 -3.89 15.87 15.67
CA THR A 254 -5.07 15.82 14.78
C THR A 254 -6.23 15.04 15.39
N GLY A 255 -5.95 14.08 16.27
CA GLY A 255 -6.90 13.08 16.76
C GLY A 255 -7.02 11.85 15.85
N LEU A 256 -6.23 11.79 14.76
CA LEU A 256 -6.19 10.65 13.85
C LEU A 256 -5.65 9.39 14.53
N LEU A 257 -4.50 9.54 15.17
CA LEU A 257 -3.70 8.43 15.69
C LEU A 257 -4.27 7.92 17.02
N PRO A 258 -4.19 6.61 17.29
CA PRO A 258 -4.39 6.08 18.63
C PRO A 258 -3.41 6.73 19.62
N ARG A 259 -3.83 6.88 20.87
CA ARG A 259 -3.04 7.48 21.94
C ARG A 259 -3.08 6.62 23.20
N LEU A 260 -2.05 6.75 24.03
CA LEU A 260 -1.97 6.12 25.34
C LEU A 260 -2.02 7.21 26.41
N VAL A 261 -3.08 7.24 27.21
CA VAL A 261 -3.29 8.29 28.23
C VAL A 261 -2.28 8.17 29.39
N ARG A 262 -1.81 6.96 29.71
CA ARG A 262 -0.82 6.68 30.78
C ARG A 262 0.54 6.30 30.20
N ALA A 263 1.59 7.01 30.62
CA ALA A 263 2.94 6.90 30.08
C ALA A 263 3.88 5.91 30.80
N GLN A 264 3.39 5.12 31.77
CA GLN A 264 4.21 4.21 32.57
C GLN A 264 3.46 2.92 32.90
N LEU A 265 3.10 2.16 31.87
CA LEU A 265 2.50 0.84 32.04
C LEU A 265 3.54 -0.26 31.78
N SER A 266 3.31 -1.43 32.36
CA SER A 266 4.09 -2.62 32.03
C SER A 266 3.79 -3.08 30.59
N PRO A 267 4.71 -3.80 29.93
CA PRO A 267 4.47 -4.35 28.59
C PRO A 267 3.23 -5.24 28.50
N ALA A 268 2.87 -5.92 29.59
CA ALA A 268 1.67 -6.74 29.69
C ALA A 268 0.39 -5.88 29.68
N GLU A 269 0.38 -4.79 30.44
CA GLU A 269 -0.73 -3.84 30.48
C GLU A 269 -0.93 -3.14 29.13
N TYR A 270 0.16 -2.75 28.46
CA TYR A 270 0.08 -2.23 27.09
C TYR A 270 -0.47 -3.25 26.11
N ALA A 271 -0.01 -4.50 26.16
CA ALA A 271 -0.51 -5.56 25.27
C ALA A 271 -2.00 -5.85 25.47
N ASN A 272 -2.52 -5.64 26.69
CA ASN A 272 -3.95 -5.77 27.00
C ASN A 272 -4.77 -4.53 26.59
N GLY A 273 -4.13 -3.48 26.07
CA GLY A 273 -4.80 -2.24 25.65
C GLY A 273 -5.22 -1.33 26.80
N ILE A 274 -4.60 -1.47 27.99
CA ILE A 274 -4.92 -0.58 29.11
C ILE A 274 -4.53 0.85 28.72
N SER A 275 -5.48 1.79 28.89
CA SER A 275 -5.31 3.20 28.57
C SER A 275 -5.24 3.56 27.07
N LEU A 276 -5.62 2.64 26.17
CA LEU A 276 -5.71 2.90 24.73
C LEU A 276 -6.94 3.77 24.42
N GLU A 277 -6.70 4.93 23.81
CA GLU A 277 -7.71 5.71 23.10
C GLU A 277 -7.50 5.49 21.59
N PRO A 278 -8.46 4.88 20.87
CA PRO A 278 -8.19 4.41 19.51
C PRO A 278 -8.29 5.52 18.45
N GLY A 279 -8.65 6.75 18.83
CA GLY A 279 -8.70 7.93 17.95
C GLY A 279 -9.68 7.79 16.77
N ALA A 280 -9.46 8.60 15.72
CA ALA A 280 -10.26 8.50 14.50
C ALA A 280 -10.06 7.15 13.79
N ALA A 281 -8.86 6.56 13.87
CA ALA A 281 -8.57 5.25 13.28
C ALA A 281 -9.49 4.14 13.80
N GLY A 282 -9.69 4.04 15.12
CA GLY A 282 -10.65 3.08 15.66
C GLY A 282 -12.11 3.49 15.49
N SER A 283 -12.41 4.80 15.60
CA SER A 283 -13.78 5.28 15.39
C SER A 283 -14.29 4.93 13.99
N TYR A 284 -13.51 5.22 12.94
CA TYR A 284 -13.86 4.89 11.56
C TYR A 284 -13.90 3.39 11.29
N LEU A 285 -13.03 2.60 11.93
CA LEU A 285 -13.08 1.15 11.84
C LEU A 285 -14.45 0.62 12.27
N VAL A 286 -14.94 1.03 13.44
CA VAL A 286 -16.21 0.52 14.00
C VAL A 286 -17.42 1.13 13.31
N THR A 287 -17.41 2.44 13.04
CA THR A 287 -18.60 3.17 12.58
C THR A 287 -18.79 3.13 11.05
N LEU A 288 -17.72 3.00 10.27
CA LEU A 288 -17.77 3.11 8.80
C LEU A 288 -17.29 1.84 8.09
N GLU A 289 -16.13 1.29 8.47
CA GLU A 289 -15.50 0.18 7.72
C GLU A 289 -16.10 -1.20 8.06
N GLN A 290 -16.33 -1.50 9.33
CA GLN A 290 -16.93 -2.78 9.75
C GLN A 290 -18.34 -3.01 9.18
N PRO A 291 -19.26 -2.02 9.14
CA PRO A 291 -20.57 -2.20 8.54
C PRO A 291 -20.52 -2.41 7.02
N THR A 292 -19.59 -1.74 6.33
CA THR A 292 -19.45 -1.83 4.86
C THR A 292 -18.63 -3.04 4.41
N GLY A 293 -17.75 -3.55 5.27
CA GLY A 293 -16.79 -4.62 4.95
C GLY A 293 -15.66 -4.16 4.02
N ILE A 294 -15.41 -2.85 3.94
CA ILE A 294 -14.38 -2.22 3.12
C ILE A 294 -13.40 -1.51 4.05
N TYR A 295 -12.16 -2.00 4.13
CA TYR A 295 -11.16 -1.59 5.14
C TYR A 295 -10.01 -0.75 4.56
N ASN A 296 -10.31 0.15 3.62
CA ASN A 296 -9.31 0.92 2.89
C ASN A 296 -8.59 1.96 3.76
N PHE A 297 -9.29 2.58 4.70
CA PHE A 297 -8.73 3.56 5.62
C PHE A 297 -7.84 2.88 6.65
N LEU A 298 -8.29 1.78 7.25
CA LEU A 298 -7.44 0.97 8.12
C LEU A 298 -6.19 0.47 7.40
N ALA A 299 -6.32 0.01 6.15
CA ALA A 299 -5.17 -0.43 5.36
C ALA A 299 -4.14 0.71 5.17
N ALA A 300 -4.58 1.92 4.81
CA ALA A 300 -3.70 3.08 4.66
C ALA A 300 -3.07 3.53 6.00
N TYR A 301 -3.82 3.45 7.10
CA TYR A 301 -3.29 3.69 8.44
C TYR A 301 -2.19 2.69 8.82
N ILE A 302 -2.38 1.39 8.55
CA ILE A 302 -1.37 0.37 8.83
C ILE A 302 -0.14 0.56 7.93
N ASP A 303 -0.32 0.97 6.67
CA ASP A 303 0.80 1.31 5.77
C ASP A 303 1.59 2.53 6.30
N LEU A 304 0.92 3.53 6.88
CA LEU A 304 1.57 4.65 7.58
C LEU A 304 2.34 4.16 8.82
N LEU A 305 1.72 3.34 9.67
CA LEU A 305 2.36 2.76 10.86
C LEU A 305 3.60 1.93 10.47
N CYS A 306 3.50 1.13 9.42
CA CYS A 306 4.61 0.34 8.89
C CYS A 306 5.77 1.24 8.43
N GLY A 307 5.48 2.38 7.79
CA GLY A 307 6.49 3.38 7.44
C GLY A 307 7.23 3.93 8.66
N PHE A 308 6.50 4.24 9.74
CA PHE A 308 7.11 4.69 10.99
C PHE A 308 7.93 3.58 11.67
N CYS A 309 7.49 2.33 11.65
CA CYS A 309 8.27 1.20 12.22
C CYS A 309 9.63 1.01 11.53
N GLN A 310 9.75 1.35 10.24
CA GLN A 310 10.99 1.16 9.48
C GLN A 310 12.03 2.27 9.72
N VAL A 311 11.57 3.47 10.10
CA VAL A 311 12.40 4.68 10.19
C VAL A 311 12.68 5.09 11.63
N SER A 312 11.80 4.72 12.58
CA SER A 312 11.87 5.17 13.96
C SER A 312 13.04 4.57 14.73
N GLN A 313 14.11 5.35 14.89
CA GLN A 313 15.12 5.20 15.94
C GLN A 313 14.95 6.28 17.04
N ASP A 314 13.98 7.18 16.88
CA ASP A 314 13.68 8.27 17.80
C ASP A 314 12.65 7.82 18.83
N ASP A 315 12.99 7.90 20.11
CA ASP A 315 12.15 7.50 21.22
C ASP A 315 10.77 8.18 21.19
N ARG A 316 10.69 9.44 20.76
CA ARG A 316 9.39 10.15 20.69
C ARG A 316 8.47 9.53 19.65
N LEU A 317 9.00 9.17 18.48
CA LEU A 317 8.22 8.51 17.42
C LEU A 317 7.73 7.13 17.88
N LEU A 318 8.59 6.41 18.61
CA LEU A 318 8.25 5.10 19.15
C LEU A 318 7.12 5.19 20.18
N LEU A 319 7.16 6.15 21.10
CA LEU A 319 6.17 6.29 22.15
C LEU A 319 4.87 6.95 21.69
N ASP A 320 4.93 7.93 20.78
CA ASP A 320 3.75 8.70 20.35
C ASP A 320 2.97 8.02 19.22
N ILE A 321 3.64 7.26 18.35
CA ILE A 321 3.03 6.67 17.15
C ILE A 321 3.11 5.15 17.17
N VAL A 322 4.32 4.59 17.25
CA VAL A 322 4.52 3.15 17.02
C VAL A 322 3.90 2.33 18.14
N LEU A 323 4.11 2.69 19.40
CA LEU A 323 3.57 1.96 20.56
C LEU A 323 2.03 2.03 20.61
N PRO A 324 1.35 3.20 20.56
CA PRO A 324 -0.11 3.25 20.51
C PRO A 324 -0.70 2.54 19.30
N GLY A 325 -0.08 2.71 18.12
CA GLY A 325 -0.52 2.04 16.89
C GLY A 325 -0.36 0.53 16.93
N LEU A 326 0.73 0.04 17.52
CA LEU A 326 0.96 -1.38 17.76
C LEU A 326 -0.06 -1.94 18.77
N VAL A 327 -0.33 -1.25 19.87
CA VAL A 327 -1.32 -1.66 20.86
C VAL A 327 -2.72 -1.72 20.24
N PHE A 328 -3.10 -0.72 19.45
CA PHE A 328 -4.35 -0.73 18.67
C PHE A 328 -4.41 -1.93 17.70
N LEU A 329 -3.32 -2.19 16.96
CA LEU A 329 -3.23 -3.35 16.06
C LEU A 329 -3.40 -4.68 16.81
N LEU A 330 -2.73 -4.84 17.95
CA LEU A 330 -2.74 -6.08 18.74
C LEU A 330 -4.05 -6.30 19.50
N ARG A 331 -4.80 -5.25 19.81
CA ARG A 331 -6.04 -5.34 20.60
C ARG A 331 -7.29 -5.41 19.73
N GLU A 332 -7.41 -4.50 18.77
CA GLU A 332 -8.66 -4.29 18.02
C GLU A 332 -8.65 -4.98 16.65
N VAL A 333 -7.48 -5.04 16.00
CA VAL A 333 -7.38 -5.43 14.58
C VAL A 333 -6.94 -6.88 14.41
N PHE A 334 -5.73 -7.25 14.84
CA PHE A 334 -5.12 -8.54 14.53
C PHE A 334 -5.91 -9.74 15.07
N PRO A 335 -6.45 -9.76 16.31
CA PRO A 335 -7.28 -10.87 16.78
C PRO A 335 -8.54 -11.10 15.92
N ASN A 336 -9.08 -10.03 15.33
CA ASN A 336 -10.38 -10.03 14.66
C ASN A 336 -10.29 -10.07 13.13
N VAL A 337 -9.12 -9.77 12.55
CA VAL A 337 -8.93 -9.56 11.11
C VAL A 337 -9.44 -10.73 10.26
N CYS A 338 -9.32 -11.97 10.74
CA CYS A 338 -9.79 -13.13 9.99
C CYS A 338 -11.29 -13.42 10.15
N GLY A 339 -11.93 -12.88 11.19
CA GLY A 339 -13.35 -13.06 11.50
C GLY A 339 -14.27 -11.98 10.91
N TRP A 340 -13.70 -10.88 10.43
CA TRP A 340 -14.46 -9.79 9.83
C TRP A 340 -15.14 -10.16 8.50
N ARG A 341 -16.20 -9.43 8.17
CA ARG A 341 -16.90 -9.51 6.88
C ARG A 341 -16.18 -8.65 5.87
N TYR A 342 -15.71 -9.25 4.78
CA TYR A 342 -15.06 -8.54 3.68
C TYR A 342 -15.99 -8.47 2.47
N ALA A 343 -16.04 -7.31 1.81
CA ALA A 343 -16.71 -7.16 0.52
C ALA A 343 -16.03 -8.01 -0.57
N ALA A 344 -14.69 -8.05 -0.56
CA ALA A 344 -13.89 -8.89 -1.45
C ALA A 344 -12.88 -9.72 -0.67
N TYR A 345 -12.80 -11.03 -0.97
CA TYR A 345 -11.88 -11.95 -0.29
C TYR A 345 -10.38 -11.56 -0.39
N PRO A 346 -9.87 -11.03 -1.53
CA PRO A 346 -8.47 -10.58 -1.61
C PRO A 346 -8.10 -9.48 -0.62
N ASP A 347 -9.06 -8.63 -0.22
CA ASP A 347 -8.79 -7.52 0.69
C ASP A 347 -8.43 -8.02 2.09
N ARG A 348 -9.05 -9.13 2.53
CA ARG A 348 -8.64 -9.83 3.74
C ARG A 348 -7.16 -10.22 3.71
N ARG A 349 -6.69 -10.78 2.59
CA ARG A 349 -5.30 -11.23 2.44
C ARG A 349 -4.34 -10.04 2.47
N LYS A 350 -4.68 -8.95 1.77
CA LYS A 350 -3.89 -7.71 1.75
C LYS A 350 -3.81 -7.02 3.11
N LEU A 351 -4.91 -6.99 3.85
CA LEU A 351 -4.96 -6.41 5.19
C LEU A 351 -4.15 -7.27 6.17
N LEU A 352 -4.32 -8.59 6.12
CA LEU A 352 -3.54 -9.51 6.94
C LEU A 352 -2.04 -9.38 6.68
N GLN A 353 -1.63 -9.28 5.41
CA GLN A 353 -0.23 -9.06 5.04
C GLN A 353 0.35 -7.81 5.69
N ARG A 354 -0.42 -6.71 5.75
CA ARG A 354 0.01 -5.46 6.40
C ARG A 354 0.19 -5.63 7.90
N CYS A 355 -0.76 -6.29 8.57
CA CYS A 355 -0.64 -6.59 10.00
C CYS A 355 0.63 -7.41 10.28
N ILE A 356 0.87 -8.48 9.51
CA ILE A 356 2.06 -9.32 9.66
C ILE A 356 3.35 -8.53 9.37
N ASN A 357 3.34 -7.61 8.41
CA ASN A 357 4.51 -6.76 8.12
C ASN A 357 4.86 -5.85 9.31
N VAL A 358 3.87 -5.24 9.96
CA VAL A 358 4.11 -4.42 11.17
C VAL A 358 4.71 -5.29 12.28
N LEU A 359 4.08 -6.43 12.59
CA LEU A 359 4.57 -7.35 13.63
C LEU A 359 5.98 -7.87 13.34
N PHE A 360 6.28 -8.15 12.07
CA PHE A 360 7.61 -8.59 11.66
C PHE A 360 8.64 -7.47 11.86
N ASN A 361 8.35 -6.25 11.40
CA ASN A 361 9.26 -5.12 11.54
C ASN A 361 9.54 -4.81 13.02
N THR A 362 8.51 -4.83 13.88
CA THR A 362 8.69 -4.57 15.32
C THR A 362 9.55 -5.63 16.01
N LEU A 363 9.54 -6.88 15.55
CA LEU A 363 10.33 -7.97 16.13
C LEU A 363 11.73 -8.11 15.52
N GLN A 364 11.95 -7.67 14.27
CA GLN A 364 13.18 -7.95 13.53
C GLN A 364 14.41 -7.25 14.12
N HIS A 365 14.25 -6.19 14.91
CA HIS A 365 15.35 -5.40 15.49
C HIS A 365 16.26 -6.27 16.40
N PRO A 366 17.46 -6.66 15.93
CA PRO A 366 18.29 -7.67 16.60
C PRO A 366 19.18 -7.08 17.69
N LYS A 367 19.34 -5.75 17.73
CA LYS A 367 20.04 -4.99 18.77
C LYS A 367 19.15 -3.81 19.15
N VAL A 368 18.41 -3.99 20.22
CA VAL A 368 17.61 -2.93 20.83
C VAL A 368 18.57 -1.89 21.40
N SER A 369 18.48 -0.67 20.92
CA SER A 369 19.39 0.42 21.25
C SER A 369 18.83 1.34 22.34
N THR A 370 17.50 1.48 22.42
CA THR A 370 16.83 2.32 23.41
C THR A 370 15.81 1.55 24.26
N GLU A 371 15.48 2.08 25.44
CA GLU A 371 14.45 1.50 26.31
C GLU A 371 13.07 1.50 25.65
N SER A 372 12.77 2.51 24.83
CA SER A 372 11.50 2.61 24.11
C SER A 372 11.36 1.53 23.04
N GLU A 373 12.43 1.24 22.28
CA GLU A 373 12.48 0.11 21.36
C GLU A 373 12.24 -1.22 22.09
N LEU A 374 12.85 -1.38 23.28
CA LEU A 374 12.66 -2.57 24.11
C LEU A 374 11.22 -2.71 24.57
N LEU A 375 10.58 -1.61 24.96
CA LEU A 375 9.19 -1.58 25.40
C LEU A 375 8.25 -2.02 24.27
N VAL A 376 8.41 -1.47 23.07
CA VAL A 376 7.63 -1.86 21.88
C VAL A 376 7.81 -3.35 21.58
N GLN A 377 9.06 -3.83 21.57
CA GLN A 377 9.36 -5.24 21.31
C GLN A 377 8.77 -6.16 22.38
N LYS A 378 8.94 -5.85 23.67
CA LYS A 378 8.37 -6.61 24.80
C LYS A 378 6.85 -6.65 24.75
N THR A 379 6.20 -5.54 24.42
CA THR A 379 4.74 -5.45 24.27
C THR A 379 4.26 -6.37 23.14
N CYS A 380 4.93 -6.34 21.99
CA CYS A 380 4.63 -7.22 20.86
C CYS A 380 4.80 -8.70 21.23
N VAL A 381 5.92 -9.06 21.86
CA VAL A 381 6.22 -10.43 22.27
C VAL A 381 5.20 -10.92 23.31
N TYR A 382 4.90 -10.14 24.34
CA TYR A 382 3.88 -10.50 25.33
C TYR A 382 2.54 -10.78 24.66
N ALA A 383 2.07 -9.87 23.80
CA ALA A 383 0.81 -10.04 23.10
C ALA A 383 0.79 -11.33 22.27
N LEU A 384 1.83 -11.61 21.49
CA LEU A 384 1.90 -12.81 20.64
C LEU A 384 2.02 -14.12 21.42
N LEU A 385 2.57 -14.11 22.64
CA LEU A 385 2.76 -15.32 23.45
C LEU A 385 1.59 -15.59 24.41
N GLN A 386 0.97 -14.55 24.97
CA GLN A 386 0.07 -14.64 26.13
C GLN A 386 -1.39 -14.32 25.83
N THR A 387 -1.71 -13.68 24.69
CA THR A 387 -3.07 -13.22 24.37
C THR A 387 -3.68 -14.01 23.20
N GLU A 388 -4.91 -13.66 22.80
CA GLU A 388 -5.63 -14.27 21.67
C GLU A 388 -4.89 -14.12 20.33
N ASN A 389 -3.97 -13.15 20.22
CA ASN A 389 -3.09 -12.97 19.07
C ASN A 389 -2.28 -14.24 18.75
N ALA A 390 -1.95 -15.05 19.76
CA ALA A 390 -1.28 -16.34 19.58
C ALA A 390 -2.10 -17.29 18.70
N LEU A 391 -3.40 -17.40 19.00
CA LEU A 391 -4.31 -18.30 18.29
C LEU A 391 -4.46 -17.86 16.83
N GLU A 392 -4.58 -16.56 16.58
CA GLU A 392 -4.75 -16.03 15.23
C GLU A 392 -3.48 -16.22 14.38
N LEU A 393 -2.30 -15.97 14.97
CA LEU A 393 -1.03 -16.28 14.32
C LEU A 393 -0.90 -17.76 13.95
N LEU A 394 -1.30 -18.66 14.86
CA LEU A 394 -1.27 -20.10 14.62
C LEU A 394 -2.25 -20.54 13.53
N LYS A 395 -3.44 -19.93 13.41
CA LYS A 395 -4.36 -20.22 12.29
C LYS A 395 -3.74 -19.94 10.93
N ILE A 396 -2.96 -18.85 10.82
CA ILE A 396 -2.29 -18.46 9.56
C ILE A 396 -1.16 -19.44 9.23
N VAL A 397 -0.39 -19.85 10.24
CA VAL A 397 0.70 -20.83 10.08
C VAL A 397 0.14 -22.23 9.78
N ALA A 398 -1.02 -22.58 10.34
CA ALA A 398 -1.61 -23.92 10.26
C ALA A 398 -2.63 -24.13 9.12
N VAL A 399 -2.68 -23.24 8.13
CA VAL A 399 -3.54 -23.37 6.92
C VAL A 399 -3.39 -24.74 6.24
N GLY A 400 -2.15 -25.21 6.10
CA GLY A 400 -1.78 -26.52 5.54
C GLY A 400 -1.33 -26.45 4.07
N ASN A 401 -0.46 -27.38 3.68
CA ASN A 401 0.16 -27.38 2.36
C ASN A 401 -0.85 -27.51 1.22
N GLU A 402 -1.83 -28.40 1.38
CA GLU A 402 -2.87 -28.67 0.40
C GLU A 402 -3.67 -27.42 0.02
N GLN A 403 -4.09 -26.62 1.01
CA GLN A 403 -4.85 -25.39 0.74
C GLN A 403 -4.00 -24.32 0.04
N LEU A 404 -2.72 -24.22 0.38
CA LEU A 404 -1.80 -23.30 -0.29
C LEU A 404 -1.53 -23.73 -1.74
N GLU A 405 -1.37 -25.03 -1.98
CA GLU A 405 -1.15 -25.56 -3.33
C GLU A 405 -2.39 -25.42 -4.21
N LEU A 406 -3.59 -25.74 -3.70
CA LEU A 406 -4.86 -25.50 -4.40
C LEU A 406 -5.01 -24.03 -4.79
N MET A 407 -4.70 -23.11 -3.87
CA MET A 407 -4.74 -21.69 -4.16
C MET A 407 -3.77 -21.28 -5.28
N MET A 408 -2.59 -21.92 -5.36
CA MET A 408 -1.64 -21.65 -6.44
C MET A 408 -2.11 -22.23 -7.78
N TYR A 409 -2.70 -23.42 -7.78
CA TYR A 409 -3.23 -24.05 -9.01
C TYR A 409 -4.37 -23.25 -9.64
N ASP A 410 -5.20 -22.58 -8.83
CA ASP A 410 -6.32 -21.75 -9.30
C ASP A 410 -5.87 -20.40 -9.88
N GLU A 411 -4.57 -20.04 -9.82
CA GLU A 411 -4.08 -18.75 -10.29
C GLU A 411 -3.49 -18.77 -11.69
N SER A 412 -3.75 -17.69 -12.44
CA SER A 412 -3.17 -17.43 -13.77
C SER A 412 -1.74 -16.92 -13.72
N ASN A 413 -1.26 -16.42 -12.57
CA ASN A 413 0.08 -15.89 -12.40
C ASN A 413 0.74 -16.41 -11.12
N TRP A 414 1.60 -17.42 -11.24
CA TRP A 414 2.29 -18.02 -10.08
C TRP A 414 3.43 -17.17 -9.51
N ILE A 415 3.83 -16.08 -10.18
CA ILE A 415 4.95 -15.23 -9.75
C ILE A 415 4.43 -14.08 -8.86
N SER A 416 3.41 -13.37 -9.34
CA SER A 416 2.87 -12.17 -8.71
C SER A 416 1.35 -12.22 -8.47
N GLY A 417 0.74 -13.40 -8.58
CA GLY A 417 -0.66 -13.61 -8.23
C GLY A 417 -0.93 -13.48 -6.73
N SER A 418 -2.21 -13.44 -6.38
CA SER A 418 -2.67 -13.24 -5.00
C SER A 418 -2.30 -14.40 -4.05
N GLY A 419 -2.11 -15.61 -4.59
CA GLY A 419 -1.67 -16.82 -3.93
C GLY A 419 -0.19 -16.75 -3.63
N SER A 420 0.63 -16.25 -4.56
CA SER A 420 2.06 -15.96 -4.32
C SER A 420 2.23 -14.89 -3.23
N GLU A 421 1.41 -13.83 -3.24
CA GLU A 421 1.39 -12.81 -2.18
C GLU A 421 0.96 -13.39 -0.82
N TYR A 422 -0.04 -14.27 -0.80
CA TYR A 422 -0.48 -14.94 0.40
C TYR A 422 0.59 -15.91 0.94
N LEU A 423 1.27 -16.64 0.07
CA LEU A 423 2.38 -17.52 0.42
C LEU A 423 3.52 -16.75 1.10
N LYS A 424 3.88 -15.57 0.56
CA LYS A 424 4.84 -14.66 1.21
C LYS A 424 4.34 -14.19 2.59
N THR A 425 3.04 -13.97 2.74
CA THR A 425 2.42 -13.60 4.01
C THR A 425 2.54 -14.72 5.05
N VAL A 426 2.27 -15.97 4.66
CA VAL A 426 2.47 -17.15 5.51
C VAL A 426 3.94 -17.28 5.91
N GLN A 427 4.89 -17.13 4.98
CA GLN A 427 6.32 -17.15 5.30
C GLN A 427 6.75 -16.09 6.33
N LYS A 428 6.21 -14.88 6.21
CA LYS A 428 6.45 -13.84 7.21
C LYS A 428 5.81 -14.19 8.54
N ALA A 429 4.61 -14.76 8.56
CA ALA A 429 3.97 -15.25 9.79
C ALA A 429 4.80 -16.34 10.49
N PHE A 430 5.39 -17.27 9.72
CA PHE A 430 6.39 -18.23 10.23
C PHE A 430 7.57 -17.53 10.90
N SER A 431 8.08 -16.48 10.25
CA SER A 431 9.20 -15.70 10.78
C SER A 431 8.83 -14.95 12.06
N VAL A 432 7.64 -14.35 12.12
CA VAL A 432 7.07 -13.71 13.33
C VAL A 432 6.96 -14.72 14.46
N LEU A 433 6.42 -15.91 14.21
CA LEU A 433 6.30 -16.97 15.23
C LEU A 433 7.67 -17.41 15.76
N MET A 434 8.63 -17.66 14.86
CA MET A 434 10.00 -18.01 15.25
C MET A 434 10.67 -16.91 16.09
N LEU A 435 10.50 -15.64 15.70
CA LEU A 435 11.05 -14.50 16.43
C LEU A 435 10.39 -14.34 17.80
N ALA A 436 9.07 -14.46 17.90
CA ALA A 436 8.35 -14.41 19.18
C ALA A 436 8.85 -15.50 20.14
N LEU A 437 9.01 -16.74 19.68
CA LEU A 437 9.54 -17.86 20.48
C LEU A 437 11.04 -17.72 20.81
N LYS A 438 11.81 -17.03 19.95
CA LYS A 438 13.22 -16.72 20.24
C LYS A 438 13.34 -15.65 21.31
N LEU A 439 12.46 -14.65 21.29
CA LEU A 439 12.47 -13.49 22.17
C LEU A 439 11.65 -13.68 23.46
N LYS A 440 11.12 -14.88 23.71
CA LYS A 440 10.37 -15.26 24.92
C LYS A 440 11.02 -14.81 26.23
N THR A 441 12.35 -14.92 26.32
CA THR A 441 13.12 -14.56 27.53
C THR A 441 13.09 -13.06 27.85
N LEU A 442 12.59 -12.20 26.95
CA LEU A 442 12.42 -10.77 27.21
C LEU A 442 11.24 -10.47 28.14
N VAL A 443 10.28 -11.39 28.23
CA VAL A 443 8.98 -11.14 28.85
C VAL A 443 8.67 -12.17 29.94
N ASN A 444 8.98 -13.44 29.70
CA ASN A 444 8.75 -14.52 30.65
C ASN A 444 10.08 -15.11 31.13
N ASN A 445 10.05 -15.71 32.31
CA ASN A 445 11.15 -16.55 32.77
C ASN A 445 11.35 -17.72 31.79
N SER A 446 12.59 -18.12 31.53
CA SER A 446 12.94 -19.12 30.49
C SER A 446 12.20 -20.46 30.66
N ASN A 447 11.76 -20.79 31.88
CA ASN A 447 11.12 -22.06 32.22
C ASN A 447 9.59 -22.03 32.21
N GLU A 448 8.95 -20.87 32.02
CA GLU A 448 7.50 -20.78 32.05
C GLU A 448 6.90 -21.16 30.69
N ILE A 449 5.90 -22.04 30.67
CA ILE A 449 5.24 -22.46 29.43
C ILE A 449 4.20 -21.40 29.07
N THR A 450 4.29 -20.89 27.84
CA THR A 450 3.38 -19.86 27.32
C THR A 450 2.11 -20.47 26.73
N PRO A 451 0.97 -19.75 26.72
CA PRO A 451 -0.27 -20.21 26.08
C PRO A 451 -0.07 -20.63 24.62
N ILE A 452 0.78 -19.94 23.85
CA ILE A 452 1.08 -20.33 22.48
C ILE A 452 1.77 -21.70 22.39
N GLU A 453 2.71 -22.01 23.29
CA GLU A 453 3.37 -23.31 23.36
C GLU A 453 2.36 -24.40 23.72
N HIS A 454 1.46 -24.13 24.67
CA HIS A 454 0.34 -25.02 24.96
C HIS A 454 -0.52 -25.28 23.72
N LEU A 455 -0.85 -24.25 22.94
CA LEU A 455 -1.66 -24.40 21.72
C LEU A 455 -0.94 -25.16 20.60
N ILE A 456 0.39 -25.01 20.48
CA ILE A 456 1.20 -25.73 19.48
C ILE A 456 1.18 -27.24 19.76
N PHE A 457 1.33 -27.62 21.03
CA PHE A 457 1.39 -29.03 21.45
C PHE A 457 0.04 -29.63 21.82
N ALA A 458 -1.01 -28.81 21.96
CA ALA A 458 -2.35 -29.27 22.24
C ALA A 458 -2.85 -30.18 21.11
N GLN A 459 -2.95 -31.47 21.40
CA GLN A 459 -3.70 -32.40 20.55
C GLN A 459 -5.19 -32.23 20.84
N ASN A 460 -5.81 -31.22 20.22
CA ASN A 460 -7.23 -31.02 20.39
C ASN A 460 -7.99 -32.15 19.68
N LYS A 461 -8.55 -33.09 20.46
CA LYS A 461 -9.29 -34.26 19.95
C LYS A 461 -10.56 -33.89 19.18
N GLN A 462 -11.04 -32.64 19.26
CA GLN A 462 -12.33 -32.22 18.71
C GLN A 462 -12.29 -31.14 17.61
N LYS A 463 -11.13 -30.57 17.26
CA LYS A 463 -11.01 -29.58 16.16
C LYS A 463 -9.81 -29.89 15.27
N ASP A 464 -10.05 -30.47 14.09
CA ASP A 464 -9.02 -30.79 13.09
C ASP A 464 -8.25 -29.57 12.56
N ALA A 465 -8.82 -28.37 12.68
CA ALA A 465 -8.27 -27.14 12.11
C ALA A 465 -7.02 -26.59 12.83
N LEU A 466 -6.76 -26.95 14.09
CA LEU A 466 -5.66 -26.41 14.91
C LEU A 466 -4.53 -27.43 15.17
N LYS A 467 -4.42 -28.47 14.33
CA LYS A 467 -3.30 -29.42 14.38
C LYS A 467 -2.03 -28.76 13.81
N VAL A 468 -1.43 -27.85 14.58
CA VAL A 468 -0.29 -27.01 14.15
C VAL A 468 0.89 -27.86 13.68
N VAL A 469 1.37 -28.80 14.52
CA VAL A 469 2.56 -29.60 14.19
C VAL A 469 2.39 -30.41 12.89
N PRO A 470 1.30 -31.20 12.69
CA PRO A 470 1.09 -31.89 11.41
C PRO A 470 0.97 -30.97 10.20
N ARG A 471 0.27 -29.82 10.34
CA ARG A 471 0.12 -28.85 9.25
C ARG A 471 1.44 -28.21 8.89
N VAL A 472 2.27 -27.86 9.88
CA VAL A 472 3.61 -27.35 9.65
C VAL A 472 4.46 -28.39 8.93
N THR A 473 4.50 -29.64 9.41
CA THR A 473 5.24 -30.73 8.77
C THR A 473 4.84 -30.96 7.31
N SER A 474 3.58 -30.71 6.93
CA SER A 474 3.13 -30.83 5.55
C SER A 474 3.87 -29.89 4.56
N TYR A 475 4.42 -28.77 5.03
CA TYR A 475 5.14 -27.82 4.17
C TYR A 475 6.58 -28.23 3.81
N ILE A 476 7.10 -29.32 4.40
CA ILE A 476 8.47 -29.81 4.10
C ILE A 476 8.64 -30.08 2.60
N ASN A 477 7.58 -30.50 1.92
CA ASN A 477 7.58 -30.83 0.49
C ASN A 477 6.82 -29.81 -0.37
N HIS A 478 6.67 -28.56 0.08
CA HIS A 478 5.88 -27.57 -0.65
C HIS A 478 6.44 -27.29 -2.05
N ALA A 479 5.63 -27.52 -3.09
CA ALA A 479 6.09 -27.52 -4.48
C ALA A 479 6.49 -26.13 -5.01
N PHE A 480 5.78 -25.08 -4.57
CA PHE A 480 5.92 -23.74 -5.16
C PHE A 480 6.96 -22.85 -4.48
N ASN A 481 7.42 -23.18 -3.26
CA ASN A 481 8.32 -22.30 -2.51
C ASN A 481 9.20 -23.04 -1.51
N LYS A 482 10.47 -23.23 -1.90
CA LYS A 482 11.52 -23.90 -1.10
C LYS A 482 11.83 -23.20 0.22
N ASN A 483 11.67 -21.87 0.29
CA ASN A 483 11.95 -21.12 1.52
C ASN A 483 10.95 -21.49 2.63
N LEU A 484 9.70 -21.82 2.27
CA LEU A 484 8.70 -22.25 3.24
C LEU A 484 9.12 -23.58 3.89
N SER A 485 9.63 -24.51 3.10
CA SER A 485 10.14 -25.81 3.58
C SER A 485 11.32 -25.64 4.55
N ILE A 486 12.24 -24.71 4.27
CA ILE A 486 13.37 -24.40 5.16
C ILE A 486 12.88 -23.78 6.48
N LEU A 487 11.97 -22.79 6.42
CA LEU A 487 11.40 -22.15 7.60
C LEU A 487 10.62 -23.13 8.47
N CYS A 488 9.87 -24.04 7.83
CA CYS A 488 9.18 -25.13 8.48
C CYS A 488 10.16 -26.03 9.26
N CYS A 489 11.24 -26.50 8.63
CA CYS A 489 12.22 -27.34 9.31
C CYS A 489 12.82 -26.63 10.53
N ARG A 490 13.19 -25.35 10.39
CA ARG A 490 13.72 -24.55 11.50
C ARG A 490 12.71 -24.38 12.64
N LEU A 491 11.45 -24.13 12.31
CA LEU A 491 10.38 -24.00 13.31
C LEU A 491 10.14 -25.33 14.03
N LEU A 492 10.16 -26.46 13.31
CA LEU A 492 10.03 -27.79 13.91
C LEU A 492 11.21 -28.12 14.84
N THR A 493 12.45 -27.80 14.45
CA THR A 493 13.61 -27.92 15.34
C THR A 493 13.41 -27.08 16.60
N ARG A 494 12.87 -25.85 16.46
CA ARG A 494 12.58 -25.00 17.62
C ARG A 494 11.50 -25.59 18.51
N PHE A 495 10.44 -26.15 17.92
CA PHE A 495 9.41 -26.87 18.68
C PHE A 495 10.01 -28.06 19.42
N ALA A 496 10.89 -28.84 18.82
CA ALA A 496 11.56 -29.96 19.49
C ALA A 496 12.39 -29.48 20.70
N THR A 497 13.18 -28.42 20.56
CA THR A 497 13.96 -27.86 21.68
C THR A 497 13.07 -27.28 22.79
N GLY A 498 11.92 -26.69 22.45
CA GLY A 498 10.94 -26.22 23.45
C GLY A 498 10.13 -27.36 24.07
N ALA A 499 9.94 -28.46 23.34
CA ALA A 499 9.21 -29.64 23.78
C ALA A 499 9.98 -30.44 24.85
N GLU A 500 11.31 -30.42 24.86
CA GLU A 500 12.10 -31.01 25.96
C GLU A 500 11.73 -30.39 27.32
N ALA A 501 11.49 -29.07 27.35
CA ALA A 501 10.99 -28.38 28.54
C ALA A 501 9.49 -28.70 28.82
N TYR A 502 8.66 -28.82 27.79
CA TYR A 502 7.24 -29.19 27.91
C TYR A 502 7.04 -30.64 28.43
N TRP A 503 7.87 -31.57 27.96
CA TRP A 503 7.81 -33.00 28.31
C TRP A 503 8.49 -33.32 29.65
N ALA A 504 9.42 -32.49 30.12
CA ALA A 504 9.89 -32.52 31.50
C ALA A 504 8.78 -32.13 32.51
N ALA A 505 7.83 -31.29 32.09
CA ALA A 505 6.67 -30.88 32.90
C ALA A 505 5.43 -31.79 32.73
N SER A 506 5.29 -32.50 31.60
CA SER A 506 4.15 -33.35 31.27
C SER A 506 4.58 -34.81 31.05
N CYS A 507 4.86 -35.50 32.15
CA CYS A 507 5.33 -36.89 32.17
C CYS A 507 4.18 -37.86 31.81
N ALA A 508 4.02 -38.20 30.51
CA ALA A 508 3.22 -39.36 30.05
C ALA A 508 3.41 -39.79 28.57
N THR A 509 4.06 -39.00 27.70
CA THR A 509 4.01 -39.24 26.24
C THR A 509 5.38 -39.29 25.54
N HIS A 510 6.38 -39.84 26.22
CA HIS A 510 7.77 -39.92 25.72
C HIS A 510 7.95 -40.83 24.48
N GLY A 511 7.03 -41.77 24.20
CA GLY A 511 7.27 -42.84 23.22
C GLY A 511 6.84 -42.60 21.76
N ARG A 512 6.04 -41.56 21.45
CA ARG A 512 5.40 -41.45 20.12
C ARG A 512 6.00 -40.39 19.19
N VAL A 513 6.67 -39.38 19.71
CA VAL A 513 7.22 -38.28 18.90
C VAL A 513 8.65 -38.58 18.46
N THR A 514 9.47 -39.16 19.32
CA THR A 514 10.80 -39.70 18.99
C THR A 514 10.76 -40.77 17.89
N ALA A 515 9.69 -41.54 17.77
CA ALA A 515 9.51 -42.49 16.66
C ALA A 515 9.26 -41.81 15.30
N ILE A 516 8.65 -40.62 15.27
CA ILE A 516 8.37 -39.86 14.04
C ILE A 516 9.60 -39.04 13.60
N PHE A 517 10.35 -38.50 14.57
CA PHE A 517 11.51 -37.64 14.31
C PHE A 517 12.84 -38.42 14.20
N GLY A 518 13.05 -39.46 14.99
CA GLY A 518 14.30 -40.23 15.02
C GLY A 518 14.53 -41.12 13.79
N ASN A 519 13.47 -41.64 13.16
CA ASN A 519 13.62 -42.49 11.97
C ASN A 519 13.83 -41.70 10.66
N ASN A 520 13.37 -40.46 10.57
CA ASN A 520 13.49 -39.66 9.34
C ASN A 520 14.77 -38.83 9.25
N GLU A 521 15.40 -38.49 10.38
CA GLU A 521 16.63 -37.68 10.40
C GLU A 521 17.87 -38.50 9.98
N HIS A 522 17.91 -39.80 10.29
CA HIS A 522 19.05 -40.65 9.97
C HIS A 522 19.10 -41.05 8.49
N GLU A 523 17.95 -41.24 7.83
CA GLU A 523 17.89 -41.51 6.38
C GLU A 523 18.18 -40.24 5.55
N ARG A 524 17.66 -39.06 5.94
CA ARG A 524 17.81 -37.83 5.14
C ARG A 524 19.16 -37.13 5.29
N ARG A 525 19.89 -37.33 6.39
CA ARG A 525 21.27 -36.82 6.51
C ARG A 525 22.19 -37.44 5.46
N ASN A 526 21.96 -38.68 5.05
CA ASN A 526 22.75 -39.35 4.03
C ASN A 526 22.41 -38.91 2.60
N ASP A 527 21.17 -38.47 2.35
CA ASP A 527 20.75 -37.99 1.02
C ASP A 527 21.16 -36.54 0.75
N LEU A 528 21.20 -35.67 1.77
CA LEU A 528 21.69 -34.29 1.61
C LEU A 528 23.20 -34.20 1.32
N TYR A 529 24.00 -35.18 1.76
CA TYR A 529 25.44 -35.25 1.42
C TYR A 529 25.72 -35.80 0.01
N LYS A 530 24.76 -36.53 -0.59
CA LYS A 530 24.88 -37.01 -1.98
C LYS A 530 24.52 -35.96 -3.03
N ILE A 531 23.64 -35.01 -2.69
CA ILE A 531 23.21 -33.94 -3.61
C ILE A 531 24.27 -32.82 -3.72
N THR A 532 25.17 -32.68 -2.74
CA THR A 532 26.23 -31.65 -2.74
C THR A 532 27.55 -32.09 -3.38
N SER A 533 27.68 -33.33 -3.86
CA SER A 533 28.96 -33.90 -4.33
C SER A 533 29.00 -34.39 -5.78
N THR A 534 27.99 -34.11 -6.61
CA THR A 534 28.00 -34.52 -8.03
C THR A 534 27.91 -33.33 -8.99
N PRO A 535 28.88 -33.15 -9.92
CA PRO A 535 28.84 -32.09 -10.91
C PRO A 535 27.85 -32.47 -12.02
N PHE A 536 26.81 -31.65 -12.21
CA PHE A 536 25.84 -31.78 -13.29
C PHE A 536 26.54 -31.66 -14.66
N SER A 537 26.62 -32.77 -15.40
CA SER A 537 26.84 -32.76 -16.85
C SER A 537 25.49 -32.74 -17.56
N ILE A 538 25.25 -31.66 -18.30
CA ILE A 538 24.09 -31.48 -19.18
C ILE A 538 24.23 -32.45 -20.36
N LYS A 539 23.28 -33.39 -20.53
CA LYS A 539 23.07 -34.06 -21.82
C LYS A 539 21.57 -34.25 -22.13
N ARG A 540 21.22 -33.66 -23.27
CA ARG A 540 19.93 -33.64 -23.99
C ARG A 540 19.31 -35.05 -24.10
N LEU A 541 18.01 -35.12 -23.85
CA LEU A 541 17.13 -36.16 -24.39
C LEU A 541 16.28 -35.52 -25.49
N CYS A 542 16.75 -35.62 -26.73
CA CYS A 542 15.86 -35.73 -27.88
C CYS A 542 15.64 -37.23 -28.07
N ASP A 543 14.37 -37.64 -28.01
CA ASP A 543 13.91 -38.96 -28.43
C ASP A 543 14.39 -39.26 -29.86
N PRO A 544 14.77 -40.52 -30.12
CA PRO A 544 13.87 -41.32 -30.92
C PRO A 544 13.87 -42.81 -30.53
N SER A 545 12.70 -43.44 -30.44
CA SER A 545 12.45 -44.72 -31.12
C SER A 545 11.07 -45.31 -30.79
N SER A 546 10.18 -45.26 -31.78
CA SER A 546 9.38 -46.43 -32.13
C SER A 546 9.72 -46.83 -33.58
N LYS A 547 10.00 -48.12 -33.70
CA LYS A 547 10.63 -48.91 -34.78
C LYS A 547 9.79 -49.03 -36.08
N PRO A 548 10.30 -49.66 -37.17
CA PRO A 548 11.45 -50.58 -37.27
C PRO A 548 12.69 -50.10 -38.01
#